data_AF-A0A5D3D7J3-F1
#
_entry.id   AF-A0A5D3D7J3-F1
#
_cell.length_a   1.000
_cell.length_b   1.000
_cell.length_c   1.000
_cell.angle_alpha   90.00
_cell.angle_beta   90.00
_cell.angle_gamma   90.00
#
_symmetry.space_group_name_H-M   'P 1'
#
loop_
_entity.id
_entity.type
_entity.pdbx_description
1 polymer ?
#
loop_
_entity_poly.entity_id
_entity_poly.type
_entity_poly.pdbx_seq_one_letter_code
_entity_poly.pdbx_strand_id
1 'polypeptide(L)' 'MHEEYVLEYGRDCIEMHVGAVKAGERALVVDDLIATGGTLSAAINLLERAGAEVVECACVIELPELKVSSMR' A
#
# COMPACT_ATOMS: atom_id res chain seq x y z
N MET A 1 0.26 5.22 13.10
CA MET A 1 0.33 6.26 12.05
C MET A 1 -0.60 5.85 10.93
N HIS A 2 -1.06 6.80 10.12
CA HIS A 2 -2.13 6.55 9.16
C HIS A 2 -1.81 7.12 7.77
N GLU A 3 -2.54 6.67 6.76
CA GLU A 3 -2.49 7.16 5.38
C GLU A 3 -3.90 7.09 4.77
N GLU A 4 -4.39 8.23 4.28
CA GLU A 4 -5.67 8.31 3.57
C GLU A 4 -5.51 7.95 2.09
N TYR A 5 -6.52 7.32 1.51
CA TYR A 5 -6.60 7.07 0.07
C TYR A 5 -8.00 7.32 -0.46
N VAL A 6 -8.10 7.53 -1.77
CA VAL A 6 -9.34 7.94 -2.45
C VAL A 6 -10.14 6.70 -2.86
N LEU A 7 -11.43 6.71 -2.55
CA LEU A 7 -12.41 5.77 -3.07
C LEU A 7 -13.17 6.38 -4.25
N GLU A 8 -14.02 5.59 -4.91
CA GLU A 8 -14.97 6.14 -5.91
C GLU A 8 -15.86 7.21 -5.28
N TYR A 9 -16.31 6.97 -4.05
CA TYR A 9 -17.14 7.89 -3.29
C TYR A 9 -16.50 8.17 -1.92
N GLY A 10 -15.58 9.14 -1.90
CA GLY A 10 -14.99 9.66 -0.68
C GLY A 10 -13.55 9.21 -0.44
N ARG A 11 -13.22 9.03 0.83
CA ARG A 11 -11.88 8.66 1.29
C ARG A 11 -11.98 7.61 2.37
N ASP A 12 -10.95 6.80 2.44
CA ASP A 12 -10.75 5.85 3.52
C ASP A 12 -9.31 5.95 4.03
N CYS A 13 -8.99 5.23 5.09
CA CYS A 13 -7.73 5.34 5.79
C CYS A 13 -7.25 3.98 6.27
N ILE A 14 -5.95 3.70 6.12
CA ILE A 14 -5.30 2.55 6.78
C ILE A 14 -4.27 3.03 7.81
N GLU A 15 -4.03 2.19 8.82
CA GLU A 15 -3.13 2.50 9.91
C GLU A 15 -2.08 1.41 10.12
N MET A 16 -0.86 1.81 10.44
CA MET A 16 0.23 0.94 10.87
C MET A 16 0.75 1.36 12.25
N HIS A 17 1.06 0.39 13.10
CA HIS A 17 1.61 0.64 14.44
C HIS A 17 2.97 1.35 14.34
N VAL A 18 3.18 2.37 15.19
CA VAL A 18 4.42 3.16 15.17
C VAL A 18 5.56 2.30 15.74
N GLY A 19 6.66 2.20 14.99
CA GLY A 19 7.80 1.36 15.36
C GLY A 19 7.65 -0.13 15.02
N ALA A 20 6.62 -0.52 14.26
CA ALA A 20 6.46 -1.89 13.76
C ALA A 20 7.57 -2.33 12.80
N VAL A 21 8.18 -1.36 12.12
CA VAL A 21 9.30 -1.52 11.18
C VAL A 21 10.39 -0.51 11.53
N LYS A 22 11.63 -0.88 11.25
CA LYS A 22 12.82 -0.04 11.43
C LYS A 22 13.33 0.46 10.09
N ALA A 23 14.00 1.61 10.12
CA ALA A 23 14.62 2.17 8.93
C ALA A 23 15.65 1.19 8.33
N GLY A 24 15.60 1.02 7.00
CA GLY A 24 16.43 0.10 6.24
C GLY A 24 15.93 -1.35 6.19
N GLU A 25 14.85 -1.69 6.89
CA GLU A 25 14.22 -3.00 6.72
C GLU A 25 13.57 -3.09 5.33
N ARG A 26 13.69 -4.28 4.71
CA ARG A 26 13.12 -4.56 3.39
C ARG A 26 11.74 -5.18 3.57
N ALA A 27 10.74 -4.63 2.89
CA ALA A 27 9.35 -5.06 2.99
C ALA A 27 8.81 -5.55 1.63
N LEU A 28 7.97 -6.59 1.69
CA LEU A 28 7.11 -7.03 0.59
C LEU A 28 5.67 -6.78 1.04
N VAL A 29 4.88 -6.05 0.25
CA VAL A 29 3.46 -5.86 0.53
C VAL A 29 2.68 -6.95 -0.21
N VAL A 30 1.82 -7.68 0.49
CA VAL A 30 1.04 -8.78 -0.08
C VAL A 30 -0.44 -8.56 0.19
N ASP A 31 -1.27 -8.73 -0.83
CA ASP A 31 -2.73 -8.70 -0.73
C ASP A 31 -3.35 -9.85 -1.54
N ASP A 32 -4.62 -10.15 -1.31
CA ASP A 32 -5.30 -11.22 -2.08
C ASP A 32 -5.62 -10.77 -3.52
N LEU A 33 -6.12 -9.56 -3.69
CA LEU A 33 -6.58 -9.02 -4.96
C LEU A 33 -6.19 -7.54 -5.14
N ILE A 34 -5.64 -7.20 -6.29
CA ILE A 34 -5.44 -5.81 -6.71
C ILE A 34 -6.56 -5.35 -7.65
N ALA A 35 -7.27 -4.30 -7.21
CA ALA A 35 -8.30 -3.58 -7.97
C ALA A 35 -7.76 -2.23 -8.48
N THR A 36 -8.09 -1.12 -7.80
CA THR A 36 -7.58 0.22 -8.15
C THR A 36 -6.17 0.50 -7.62
N GLY A 37 -5.71 -0.32 -6.68
CA GLY A 37 -4.41 -0.20 -6.02
C GLY A 37 -4.35 0.79 -4.84
N GLY A 38 -5.46 1.44 -4.47
CA GLY A 38 -5.46 2.48 -3.43
C GLY A 38 -4.88 2.02 -2.08
N THR A 39 -5.32 0.86 -1.60
CA THR A 39 -4.88 0.29 -0.31
C THR A 39 -3.40 -0.07 -0.31
N LEU A 40 -2.91 -0.72 -1.37
CA LEU A 40 -1.51 -1.07 -1.54
C LEU A 40 -0.61 0.17 -1.59
N SER A 41 -0.99 1.19 -2.36
CA SER A 41 -0.24 2.46 -2.41
C SER A 41 -0.17 3.13 -1.03
N ALA A 42 -1.27 3.11 -0.27
CA ALA A 42 -1.27 3.64 1.08
C ALA A 42 -0.34 2.86 2.02
N ALA A 43 -0.29 1.53 1.86
CA ALA A 43 0.58 0.67 2.66
C ALA A 43 2.07 0.90 2.35
N ILE A 44 2.41 1.09 1.07
CA ILE A 44 3.76 1.47 0.61
C ILE A 44 4.16 2.79 1.26
N ASN A 45 3.32 3.82 1.16
CA ASN A 45 3.60 5.14 1.77
C ASN A 45 3.84 5.05 3.27
N LEU A 46 3.08 4.21 3.99
CA LEU A 46 3.28 3.97 5.42
C LEU A 46 4.65 3.35 5.70
N LEU A 47 5.05 2.33 4.94
CA LEU A 47 6.32 1.63 5.08
C LEU A 47 7.51 2.54 4.77
N GLU A 48 7.46 3.27 3.66
CA GLU A 48 8.50 4.20 3.25
C GLU A 48 8.68 5.36 4.25
N ARG A 49 7.56 5.88 4.80
CA ARG A 49 7.61 6.89 5.87
C ARG A 49 8.19 6.36 7.18
N ALA A 50 8.07 5.05 7.44
CA ALA A 50 8.79 4.39 8.54
C ALA A 50 10.28 4.15 8.23
N GLY A 51 10.73 4.44 7.01
CA GLY A 51 12.10 4.26 6.54
C GLY A 51 12.39 2.87 6.00
N ALA A 52 11.38 2.03 5.79
CA ALA A 52 11.55 0.73 5.15
C ALA A 52 11.73 0.90 3.63
N GLU A 53 12.46 -0.03 3.02
CA GLU A 53 12.56 -0.18 1.57
C GLU A 53 11.49 -1.16 1.11
N VAL A 54 10.45 -0.67 0.42
CA VAL A 54 9.49 -1.57 -0.21
C VAL A 54 10.10 -2.13 -1.48
N VAL A 55 10.34 -3.44 -1.48
CA VAL A 55 11.04 -4.12 -2.56
C VAL A 55 10.08 -4.48 -3.69
N GLU A 56 8.86 -4.88 -3.33
CA GLU A 56 7.86 -5.37 -4.28
C GLU A 56 6.46 -5.36 -3.64
N CYS A 57 5.43 -5.46 -4.49
CA CYS A 57 4.06 -5.73 -4.10
C CYS A 57 3.55 -6.97 -4.86
N ALA A 58 2.85 -7.87 -4.18
CA ALA A 58 2.35 -9.10 -4.78
C ALA A 58 0.86 -9.30 -4.46
N CYS A 59 0.09 -9.66 -5.49
CA CYS A 59 -1.31 -10.04 -5.36
C CYS A 59 -1.58 -11.37 -6.07
N VAL A 60 -2.52 -12.15 -5.55
CA VAL A 60 -2.90 -13.43 -6.18
C VAL A 60 -3.77 -13.19 -7.40
N ILE A 61 -4.64 -12.17 -7.35
CA ILE A 61 -5.60 -11.84 -8.41
C ILE A 61 -5.41 -10.38 -8.83
N GLU A 62 -5.44 -10.12 -10.13
CA GLU A 62 -5.48 -8.77 -10.70
C GLU A 62 -6.79 -8.57 -11.48
N LEU A 63 -7.42 -7.40 -11.32
CA LEU A 63 -8.58 -6.97 -12.12
C LEU A 63 -8.14 -5.94 -13.18
N PRO A 64 -7.65 -6.37 -14.36
CA PRO A 64 -7.00 -5.48 -15.35
C PRO A 64 -7.93 -4.44 -15.96
N GLU A 65 -9.25 -4.64 -15.85
CA GLU A 65 -10.27 -3.69 -16.33
C GLU A 65 -10.39 -2.46 -15.43
N LEU A 66 -9.91 -2.54 -14.19
CA LEU A 66 -9.83 -1.42 -13.27
C LEU A 66 -8.49 -0.70 -13.47
N LYS A 67 -8.53 0.62 -13.65
CA LYS A 67 -7.29 1.41 -13.74
C LYS A 67 -6.53 1.31 -12.43
N VAL A 68 -5.46 0.53 -12.42
CA VAL A 68 -4.47 0.57 -11.36
C VAL A 68 -3.85 1.96 -11.40
N SER A 69 -4.01 2.72 -10.32
CA SER A 69 -3.30 4.00 -10.17
C SER A 69 -1.81 3.70 -10.26
N SER A 70 -1.04 4.38 -11.13
CA SER A 70 0.40 4.12 -11.28
C SER A 70 1.10 4.08 -9.92
N MET A 71 1.39 2.86 -9.47
CA MET A 71 2.27 2.59 -8.35
C MET A 71 3.69 2.87 -8.84
N ARG A 72 4.42 3.69 -8.10
CA ARG A 72 5.84 3.93 -8.34
C ARG A 72 6.66 2.98 -7.51
#